data_AF-A0AAE3XI37-F1
#
_entry.id   AF-A0AAE3XI37-F1
#
_cell.length_a   1.000
_cell.length_b   1.000
_cell.length_c   1.000
_cell.angle_alpha   90.00
_cell.angle_beta   90.00
_cell.angle_gamma   90.00
#
_symmetry.space_group_name_H-M   'P 1'
#
loop_
_entity.id
_entity.type
_entity.pdbx_description
1 polymer ?
#
loop_
_entity_poly.entity_id
_entity_poly.type
_entity_poly.pdbx_seq_one_letter_code
_entity_poly.pdbx_strand_id
1 'polypeptide(L)'
;MILEKKKDQNFLNNKIEKKVFVLLLSYINYCHGTTKHEKEIINKVCYHYGLTNELRLTEKYFECYGDYLIEKRIFKILDSSTYIKKNNKLQILVAIWNISFKKGHITPFEFQSIKKIASTWKVEKHFNRILCLLSYHYN
;
A
#
# COMPACT_ATOMS: atom_id res chain seq x y z
N MET A 1 -5.47 -26.65 0.10
CA MET A 1 -4.13 -26.98 -0.45
C MET A 1 -3.92 -26.39 -1.84
N ILE A 2 -4.10 -25.08 -2.04
CA ILE A 2 -3.70 -24.37 -3.26
C ILE A 2 -3.36 -22.94 -2.84
N LEU A 3 -2.22 -22.70 -2.19
CA LEU A 3 -1.64 -21.34 -2.06
C LEU A 3 -0.17 -21.36 -1.57
N GLU A 4 0.40 -22.49 -1.16
CA GLU A 4 1.77 -22.54 -0.60
C GLU A 4 2.92 -22.72 -1.60
N LYS A 5 2.69 -22.67 -2.93
CA LYS A 5 3.77 -22.91 -3.91
C LYS A 5 3.80 -21.93 -5.08
N LYS A 6 3.73 -20.64 -4.79
CA LYS A 6 4.43 -19.66 -5.63
C LYS A 6 5.43 -18.93 -4.75
N LYS A 7 6.71 -19.28 -4.93
CA LYS A 7 7.87 -18.47 -4.53
C LYS A 7 7.50 -17.00 -4.61
N ASP A 8 7.85 -16.22 -3.59
CA ASP A 8 7.76 -14.76 -3.54
C ASP A 8 8.36 -14.12 -4.81
N GLN A 9 7.59 -14.13 -5.89
CA GLN A 9 7.86 -13.37 -7.08
C GLN A 9 7.58 -11.94 -6.66
N ASN A 10 8.66 -11.17 -6.54
CA ASN A 10 8.64 -9.75 -6.23
C ASN A 10 7.63 -9.07 -7.17
N PHE A 11 6.39 -8.85 -6.71
CA PHE A 11 5.29 -8.32 -7.54
C PHE A 11 5.57 -6.89 -8.00
N LEU A 12 6.60 -6.27 -7.41
CA LEU A 12 7.16 -4.99 -7.77
C LEU A 12 8.24 -5.21 -8.84
N ASN A 13 7.81 -5.22 -10.09
CA ASN A 13 8.63 -5.61 -11.25
C ASN A 13 9.61 -4.52 -11.68
N ASN A 14 9.39 -3.27 -11.27
CA ASN A 14 10.28 -2.15 -11.58
C ASN A 14 10.48 -1.20 -10.40
N LYS A 15 11.55 -0.37 -10.48
CA LYS A 15 11.93 0.61 -9.44
C LYS A 15 10.81 1.59 -9.10
N ILE A 16 9.94 1.90 -10.06
CA ILE A 16 8.87 2.88 -9.83
C ILE A 16 7.72 2.26 -9.03
N GLU A 17 7.33 1.03 -9.36
CA GLU A 17 6.34 0.26 -8.59
C GLU A 17 6.79 0.10 -7.14
N LYS A 18 8.07 -0.19 -6.91
CA LYS A 18 8.66 -0.26 -5.57
C LYS A 18 8.50 1.03 -4.78
N LYS A 19 8.83 2.17 -5.40
CA LYS A 19 8.68 3.50 -4.79
C LYS A 19 7.22 3.83 -4.50
N VAL A 20 6.32 3.55 -5.44
CA VAL A 20 4.88 3.79 -5.29
C VAL A 20 4.30 2.92 -4.18
N PHE A 21 4.70 1.66 -4.10
CA PHE A 21 4.28 0.76 -3.02
C PHE A 21 4.67 1.31 -1.65
N VAL A 22 5.93 1.69 -1.46
CA VAL A 22 6.40 2.26 -0.17
C VAL A 22 5.70 3.57 0.13
N LEU A 23 5.57 4.47 -0.86
CA LEU A 23 4.88 5.75 -0.69
C LEU A 23 3.44 5.56 -0.20
N LEU A 24 2.69 4.65 -0.83
CA LEU A 24 1.30 4.39 -0.46
C LEU A 24 1.17 3.68 0.88
N LEU A 25 2.03 2.69 1.15
CA LEU A 25 2.06 1.99 2.42
C LEU A 25 2.31 2.97 3.56
N SER A 26 3.31 3.84 3.43
CA SER A 26 3.61 4.85 4.44
C SER A 26 2.49 5.88 4.54
N TYR A 27 1.91 6.34 3.43
CA TYR A 27 0.80 7.32 3.44
C TYR A 27 -0.43 6.82 4.21
N ILE A 28 -0.84 5.59 3.96
CA ILE A 28 -2.00 4.98 4.62
C ILE A 28 -1.81 4.93 6.14
N ASN A 29 -0.60 4.63 6.60
CA ASN A 29 -0.24 4.60 8.02
C ASN A 29 0.04 6.00 8.59
N TYR A 30 0.44 6.96 7.76
CA TYR A 30 0.71 8.34 8.17
C TYR A 30 -0.59 9.11 8.44
N CYS A 31 -1.63 8.94 7.60
CA CYS A 31 -2.87 9.71 7.65
C CYS A 31 -3.66 9.69 8.97
N HIS A 32 -3.40 8.74 9.86
CA HIS A 32 -4.10 8.60 11.14
C HIS A 32 -3.15 8.51 12.33
N GLY A 33 -1.85 8.78 12.11
CA GLY A 33 -0.78 8.56 13.07
C GLY A 33 -0.31 7.10 13.08
N THR A 34 0.99 6.89 12.87
CA THR A 34 1.58 5.54 12.86
C THR A 34 1.95 5.12 14.28
N THR A 35 1.35 4.04 14.76
CA THR A 35 1.71 3.43 16.04
C THR A 35 3.08 2.74 15.96
N LYS A 36 3.71 2.50 17.12
CA LYS A 36 4.98 1.75 17.18
C LYS A 36 4.88 0.37 16.51
N HIS A 37 3.75 -0.31 16.72
CA HIS A 37 3.51 -1.64 16.15
C HIS A 37 3.41 -1.62 14.62
N GLU A 38 2.68 -0.66 14.05
CA GLU A 38 2.59 -0.48 12.59
C GLU A 38 3.95 -0.12 12.00
N LYS A 39 4.71 0.75 12.67
CA LYS A 39 6.07 1.09 12.25
C LYS A 39 6.98 -0.14 12.21
N GLU A 40 6.88 -1.04 13.18
CA GLU A 40 7.61 -2.31 13.19
C GLU A 40 7.20 -3.23 12.02
N ILE A 41 5.90 -3.31 11.71
CA ILE A 41 5.39 -4.08 10.57
C ILE A 41 5.94 -3.53 9.25
N ILE A 42 5.87 -2.21 9.03
CA ILE A 42 6.36 -1.55 7.83
C ILE A 42 7.87 -1.75 7.69
N ASN A 43 8.63 -1.55 8.77
CA ASN A 43 10.08 -1.76 8.77
C ASN A 43 10.45 -3.20 8.38
N LYS A 44 9.76 -4.20 8.96
CA LYS A 44 10.00 -5.62 8.62
C LYS A 44 9.67 -5.92 7.16
N VAL A 45 8.56 -5.40 6.65
CA VAL A 45 8.16 -5.55 5.25
C VAL A 45 9.19 -4.91 4.33
N CYS A 46 9.54 -3.64 4.55
CA CYS A 46 10.50 -2.93 3.73
C CYS A 46 11.89 -3.58 3.79
N TYR A 47 12.34 -4.04 4.95
CA TYR A 47 13.58 -4.81 5.07
C TYR A 47 13.54 -6.09 4.22
N HIS A 48 12.47 -6.88 4.33
CA HIS A 48 12.32 -8.13 3.58
C HIS A 48 12.34 -7.92 2.06
N TYR A 49 11.75 -6.83 1.56
CA TYR A 49 11.72 -6.52 0.12
C TYR A 49 12.93 -5.70 -0.37
N GLY A 50 13.89 -5.37 0.50
CA GLY A 50 15.05 -4.53 0.18
C GLY A 50 14.69 -3.08 -0.14
N LEU A 51 13.68 -2.54 0.55
CA LEU A 51 13.06 -1.23 0.35
C LEU A 51 13.32 -0.25 1.51
N THR A 52 14.27 -0.54 2.39
CA THR A 52 14.59 0.30 3.57
C THR A 52 15.01 1.72 3.16
N ASN A 53 15.72 1.86 2.03
CA ASN A 53 16.13 3.17 1.52
C ASN A 53 14.94 4.00 1.04
N GLU A 54 14.02 3.39 0.29
CA GLU A 54 12.77 4.00 -0.15
C GLU A 54 11.94 4.44 1.06
N LEU A 55 11.84 3.59 2.09
CA LEU A 55 11.10 3.91 3.31
C LEU A 55 11.67 5.16 3.98
N ARG A 56 12.98 5.22 4.19
CA ARG A 56 13.66 6.38 4.78
C ARG A 56 13.45 7.65 3.96
N LEU A 57 13.45 7.55 2.64
CA LEU A 57 13.19 8.70 1.76
C LEU A 57 11.74 9.19 1.89
N THR A 58 10.78 8.26 2.00
CA THR A 58 9.37 8.59 2.19
C THR A 58 9.12 9.22 3.56
N GLU A 59 9.73 8.71 4.64
CA GLU A 59 9.62 9.31 5.97
C GLU A 59 10.14 10.76 5.98
N LYS A 60 11.33 10.99 5.43
CA LYS A 60 11.88 12.35 5.27
C LYS A 60 10.98 13.25 4.45
N TYR A 61 10.36 12.71 3.40
CA TYR A 61 9.42 13.47 2.58
C TYR A 61 8.20 13.90 3.40
N PHE A 62 7.63 13.04 4.23
CA PHE A 62 6.50 13.40 5.09
C PHE A 62 6.88 14.39 6.18
N GLU A 63 8.06 14.27 6.79
CA GLU A 63 8.56 15.24 7.78
C GLU A 63 8.66 16.67 7.21
N CYS A 64 8.89 16.80 5.89
CA CYS A 64 9.10 18.09 5.23
C CYS A 64 7.80 18.78 4.78
N TYR A 65 6.64 18.12 4.82
CA TYR A 65 5.39 18.63 4.25
C TYR A 65 4.22 18.47 5.23
N GLY A 66 3.34 19.46 5.32
CA GLY A 66 2.10 19.31 6.10
C GLY A 66 1.12 18.30 5.46
N ASP A 67 0.29 17.67 6.29
CA ASP A 67 -0.58 16.54 5.93
C ASP A 67 -1.42 16.78 4.65
N TYR A 68 -2.05 17.95 4.54
CA TYR A 68 -2.85 18.32 3.36
C TYR A 68 -2.03 18.36 2.06
N LEU A 69 -0.79 18.85 2.13
CA LEU A 69 0.09 18.93 0.97
C LEU A 69 0.60 17.54 0.55
N ILE A 70 0.83 16.64 1.52
CA ILE A 70 1.24 15.26 1.27
C ILE A 70 0.17 14.55 0.43
N GLU A 71 -1.09 14.58 0.88
CA GLU A 71 -2.19 13.91 0.19
C GLU A 71 -2.31 14.39 -1.27
N LYS A 72 -2.40 15.71 -1.48
CA LYS A 72 -2.54 16.29 -2.82
C LYS A 72 -1.39 15.88 -3.75
N ARG A 73 -0.16 15.81 -3.22
CA ARG A 73 1.02 15.42 -4.01
C ARG A 73 1.04 13.94 -4.34
N ILE A 74 0.65 13.08 -3.40
CA ILE A 74 0.53 11.64 -3.64
C ILE A 74 -0.49 11.36 -4.73
N PHE A 75 -1.69 11.93 -4.65
CA PHE A 75 -2.71 11.70 -5.67
C PHE A 75 -2.29 12.24 -7.06
N LYS A 76 -1.53 13.33 -7.13
CA LYS A 76 -0.90 13.78 -8.38
C LYS A 76 0.12 12.78 -8.93
N ILE A 77 0.90 12.13 -8.07
CA ILE A 77 1.81 11.04 -8.48
C ILE A 77 1.01 9.83 -8.97
N LEU A 78 -0.10 9.50 -8.32
CA LEU A 78 -0.97 8.39 -8.73
C LEU A 78 -1.66 8.66 -10.06
N ASP A 79 -2.15 9.87 -10.30
CA ASP A 79 -2.76 10.26 -11.58
C ASP A 79 -1.75 10.17 -12.73
N SER A 80 -0.49 10.52 -12.47
CA SER A 80 0.61 10.41 -13.45
C SER A 80 1.22 9.01 -13.55
N SER A 81 0.78 8.03 -12.73
CA SER A 81 1.27 6.65 -12.74
C SER A 81 0.65 5.77 -13.85
N THR A 82 0.50 6.33 -15.05
CA THR A 82 -0.09 5.64 -16.22
C THR A 82 0.73 4.43 -16.67
N TYR A 83 2.04 4.42 -16.38
CA TYR A 83 2.96 3.32 -16.69
C TYR A 83 2.77 2.07 -15.82
N ILE A 84 2.07 2.16 -14.67
CA ILE A 84 1.79 0.98 -13.84
C ILE A 84 0.60 0.23 -14.44
N LYS A 85 0.84 -1.02 -14.87
CA LYS A 85 -0.21 -1.88 -15.43
C LYS A 85 -1.32 -2.12 -14.40
N LYS A 86 -2.55 -2.25 -14.89
CA LYS A 86 -3.75 -2.48 -14.06
C LYS A 86 -3.59 -3.64 -13.07
N ASN A 87 -3.01 -4.76 -13.50
CA ASN A 87 -2.80 -5.93 -12.64
C ASN A 87 -1.81 -5.63 -11.49
N ASN A 88 -0.76 -4.86 -11.76
CA ASN A 88 0.23 -4.49 -10.75
C ASN A 88 -0.37 -3.50 -9.73
N LYS A 89 -1.23 -2.58 -10.17
CA LYS A 89 -2.02 -1.71 -9.27
C LYS A 89 -2.86 -2.52 -8.29
N LEU A 90 -3.57 -3.55 -8.78
CA LEU A 90 -4.35 -4.44 -7.94
C LEU A 90 -3.47 -5.23 -6.96
N GLN A 91 -2.34 -5.77 -7.42
CA GLN A 91 -1.40 -6.49 -6.55
C GLN A 91 -0.84 -5.58 -5.45
N ILE A 92 -0.50 -4.33 -5.77
CA ILE A 92 -0.05 -3.34 -4.79
C ILE A 92 -1.13 -3.10 -3.74
N LEU A 93 -2.38 -2.86 -4.14
CA LEU A 93 -3.49 -2.64 -3.19
C LEU A 93 -3.75 -3.84 -2.29
N VAL A 94 -3.71 -5.05 -2.85
CA VAL A 94 -3.89 -6.29 -2.07
C VAL A 94 -2.74 -6.50 -1.09
N ALA A 95 -1.49 -6.23 -1.51
CA ALA A 95 -0.34 -6.31 -0.63
C ALA A 95 -0.46 -5.31 0.53
N ILE A 96 -0.80 -4.05 0.24
CA ILE A 96 -1.05 -3.01 1.23
C ILE A 96 -2.15 -3.43 2.20
N TRP A 97 -3.29 -3.91 1.69
CA TRP A 97 -4.38 -4.41 2.53
C TRP A 97 -3.90 -5.50 3.50
N ASN A 98 -3.23 -6.53 2.99
CA ASN A 98 -2.74 -7.63 3.81
C ASN A 98 -1.71 -7.18 4.85
N ILE A 99 -0.85 -6.21 4.51
CA ILE A 99 0.13 -5.64 5.45
C ILE A 99 -0.58 -4.84 6.53
N SER A 100 -1.51 -3.95 6.16
CA SER A 100 -2.31 -3.18 7.12
C SER A 100 -3.12 -4.10 8.04
N PHE A 101 -3.64 -5.22 7.53
CA PHE A 101 -4.38 -6.19 8.34
C PHE A 101 -3.50 -7.00 9.31
N LYS A 102 -2.16 -6.97 9.21
CA LYS A 102 -1.28 -7.72 10.14
C LYS A 102 -1.46 -7.33 11.61
N LYS A 103 -1.98 -6.13 11.89
CA LYS A 103 -2.36 -5.69 13.25
C LYS A 103 -3.72 -6.24 13.73
N GLY A 104 -4.35 -7.11 12.96
CA GLY A 104 -5.62 -7.77 13.26
C GLY A 104 -6.88 -7.01 12.81
N HIS A 105 -6.75 -5.76 12.36
CA HIS A 105 -7.87 -4.98 11.84
C HIS A 105 -7.37 -3.88 10.89
N ILE A 106 -8.30 -3.28 10.13
CA ILE A 106 -8.06 -2.09 9.30
C ILE A 106 -9.00 -0.99 9.81
N THR A 107 -8.46 0.18 10.12
CA THR A 107 -9.23 1.33 10.60
C THR A 107 -10.09 1.93 9.47
N PRO A 108 -11.16 2.68 9.81
CA PRO A 108 -11.96 3.38 8.80
C PRO A 108 -11.14 4.33 7.91
N PHE A 109 -10.13 5.00 8.48
CA PHE A 109 -9.23 5.91 7.74
C PHE A 109 -8.38 5.15 6.72
N GLU A 110 -7.76 4.05 7.10
CA GLU A 110 -6.98 3.22 6.17
C GLU A 110 -7.87 2.64 5.07
N PHE A 111 -9.06 2.16 5.43
CA PHE A 111 -10.03 1.66 4.47
C PHE A 111 -10.41 2.72 3.44
N GLN A 112 -10.74 3.93 3.90
CA GLN A 112 -11.07 5.06 3.02
C GLN A 112 -9.89 5.45 2.13
N SER A 113 -8.68 5.52 2.66
CA SER A 113 -7.46 5.82 1.90
C SER A 113 -7.20 4.77 0.81
N ILE A 114 -7.30 3.48 1.12
CA ILE A 114 -7.15 2.39 0.16
C ILE A 114 -8.24 2.47 -0.93
N LYS A 115 -9.50 2.70 -0.56
CA LYS A 115 -10.60 2.87 -1.53
C LYS A 115 -10.37 4.08 -2.43
N LYS A 116 -9.90 5.20 -1.89
CA LYS A 116 -9.59 6.41 -2.65
C LYS A 116 -8.49 6.14 -3.69
N ILE A 117 -7.40 5.46 -3.29
CA ILE A 117 -6.33 5.04 -4.22
C ILE A 117 -6.89 4.11 -5.30
N ALA A 118 -7.72 3.13 -4.94
CA ALA A 118 -8.33 2.21 -5.90
C ALA A 118 -9.23 2.92 -6.92
N SER A 119 -9.95 3.96 -6.49
CA SER A 119 -10.77 4.81 -7.35
C SER A 119 -9.92 5.65 -8.29
N THR A 120 -8.89 6.34 -7.78
CA THR A 120 -7.92 7.09 -8.59
C THR A 120 -7.27 6.23 -9.67
N TRP A 121 -6.93 4.99 -9.33
CA TRP A 121 -6.39 4.02 -10.28
C TRP A 121 -7.42 3.35 -11.19
N LYS A 122 -8.71 3.64 -11.02
CA LYS A 122 -9.83 3.06 -11.78
C LYS A 122 -9.86 1.53 -11.69
N VAL A 123 -9.52 0.99 -10.51
CA VAL A 123 -9.50 -0.45 -10.22
C VAL A 123 -10.46 -0.86 -9.09
N GLU A 124 -11.19 0.09 -8.51
CA GLU A 124 -12.09 -0.13 -7.36
C GLU A 124 -13.01 -1.35 -7.52
N LYS A 125 -13.72 -1.48 -8.65
CA LYS A 125 -14.64 -2.62 -8.88
C LYS A 125 -13.95 -3.98 -8.72
N HIS A 126 -12.71 -4.11 -9.20
CA HIS A 126 -11.96 -5.36 -9.12
C HIS A 126 -11.41 -5.56 -7.70
N PHE A 127 -10.93 -4.48 -7.09
CA PHE A 127 -10.45 -4.52 -5.72
C PHE A 127 -11.54 -4.93 -4.72
N ASN A 128 -12.74 -4.35 -4.82
CA ASN A 128 -13.88 -4.72 -3.97
C ASN A 128 -14.24 -6.21 -4.13
N ARG A 129 -14.20 -6.76 -5.34
CA ARG A 129 -14.43 -8.19 -5.57
C ARG A 129 -13.37 -9.06 -4.88
N ILE A 130 -12.11 -8.64 -4.89
CA ILE A 130 -11.04 -9.33 -4.16
C ILE A 130 -11.28 -9.24 -2.65
N LEU A 131 -11.65 -8.08 -2.13
CA LEU A 131 -11.97 -7.91 -0.70
C LEU A 131 -13.11 -8.82 -0.25
N CYS A 132 -14.19 -8.94 -1.04
CA CYS A 132 -15.28 -9.87 -0.74
C CYS A 132 -14.74 -11.30 -0.59
N LEU A 133 -13.89 -11.75 -1.52
CA LEU A 133 -13.28 -13.08 -1.45
C LEU A 133 -12.37 -13.24 -0.23
N LEU A 134 -11.63 -12.21 0.15
CA LEU A 134 -10.80 -12.23 1.36
C LEU A 134 -11.64 -12.28 2.62
N SER A 135 -12.74 -11.51 2.71
CA SER A 135 -13.64 -11.54 3.87
C SER A 135 -14.32 -12.90 4.09
N TYR A 136 -14.51 -13.70 3.05
CA TYR A 136 -15.00 -15.08 3.19
C TYR A 136 -13.99 -16.04 3.84
N HIS A 137 -12.71 -15.67 3.89
CA HIS A 137 -11.66 -16.50 4.49
C HIS A 137 -11.26 -16.07 5.91
N TYR A 138 -11.75 -14.92 6.39
CA TYR A 138 -11.49 -14.41 7.74
C TYR A 138 -12.68 -14.58 8.70
N ASN A 139 -13.77 -15.21 8.25
CA ASN A 139 -14.89 -15.71 9.06
C ASN A 139 -14.82 -17.23 9.15
#